data_AF-A0A0M3J362-F1
#
_entry.id   AF-A0A0M3J362-F1
#
_cell.length_a   1.000
_cell.length_b   1.000
_cell.length_c   1.000
_cell.angle_alpha   90.00
_cell.angle_beta   90.00
_cell.angle_gamma   90.00
#
_symmetry.space_group_name_H-M   'P 1'
#
loop_
_entity.id
_entity.type
_entity.pdbx_description
1 polymer ?
#
loop_
_entity_poly.entity_id
_entity_poly.type
_entity_poly.pdbx_seq_one_letter_code
_entity_poly.pdbx_strand_id
1 'polypeptide(L)'
;MAMDPTRIAGEIIRLSGITSKLSDPQDICLLPDNRVAIADQDCGVFIVDKSGHLLKSFDQLVGSASLCYSEVLNRLAVVRSNEDVDAEDSRYQICVIGSDLELETERIKIPNIPDVKEGYTRWIIAEPESGNFLVTTGDSSTAVIWMWNVKTCV
;
A
#
# COMPACT_ATOMS: atom_id res chain seq x y z
N MET A 1 9.37 -23.69 -34.47
CA MET A 1 9.06 -22.24 -34.43
C MET A 1 9.87 -21.64 -33.30
N ALA A 2 10.81 -20.74 -33.60
CA ALA A 2 11.56 -20.02 -32.58
C ALA A 2 10.70 -18.86 -32.07
N MET A 3 10.59 -18.69 -30.75
CA MET A 3 9.96 -17.50 -30.16
C MET A 3 10.80 -16.28 -30.52
N ASP A 4 10.16 -15.26 -31.08
CA ASP A 4 10.74 -13.93 -31.30
C ASP A 4 11.08 -13.32 -29.92
N PRO A 5 12.36 -13.07 -29.61
CA PRO A 5 12.81 -12.57 -28.30
C PRO A 5 12.40 -11.10 -28.04
N THR A 6 11.74 -10.44 -29.00
CA THR A 6 11.44 -9.00 -28.94
C THR A 6 10.03 -8.67 -28.42
N ARG A 7 9.28 -9.67 -27.92
CA ARG A 7 8.00 -9.42 -27.26
C ARG A 7 8.22 -8.96 -25.82
N ILE A 8 8.48 -7.67 -25.64
CA ILE A 8 8.31 -7.02 -24.33
C ILE A 8 6.80 -6.88 -24.11
N ALA A 9 6.27 -7.60 -23.13
CA ALA A 9 4.88 -7.46 -22.68
C ALA A 9 4.77 -6.24 -21.74
N GLY A 10 4.93 -5.02 -22.25
CA GLY A 10 4.72 -3.81 -21.46
C GLY A 10 5.47 -2.56 -21.92
N GLU A 11 5.15 -1.45 -21.25
CA GLU A 11 5.83 -0.16 -21.36
C GLU A 11 6.75 0.04 -20.14
N ILE A 12 7.94 0.59 -20.36
CA ILE A 12 8.85 0.96 -19.25
C ILE A 12 8.55 2.40 -18.84
N ILE A 13 8.02 2.59 -17.64
CA ILE A 13 7.84 3.92 -17.04
C ILE A 13 9.12 4.30 -16.29
N ARG A 14 9.74 5.42 -16.68
CA ARG A 14 10.91 5.97 -15.97
C ARG A 14 10.46 7.02 -14.97
N LEU A 15 10.83 6.84 -13.70
CA LEU A 15 10.38 7.70 -12.60
C LEU A 15 11.19 9.01 -12.53
N SER A 16 10.77 10.00 -13.30
CA SER A 16 11.40 11.33 -13.28
C SER A 16 11.04 12.13 -12.02
N GLY A 17 12.04 12.68 -11.34
CA GLY A 17 11.83 13.54 -10.16
C GLY A 17 11.71 12.81 -8.81
N ILE A 18 11.62 11.48 -8.78
CA ILE A 18 11.67 10.69 -7.55
C ILE A 18 12.75 9.61 -7.51
N THR A 19 13.46 9.34 -8.61
CA THR A 19 14.52 8.31 -8.62
C THR A 19 15.58 8.55 -7.54
N SER A 20 15.88 9.81 -7.20
CA SER A 20 16.83 10.15 -6.13
C SER A 20 16.23 10.13 -4.72
N LYS A 21 14.90 9.96 -4.61
CA LYS A 21 14.16 9.91 -3.35
C LYS A 21 13.81 8.48 -2.95
N LEU A 22 13.63 7.57 -3.90
CA LEU A 22 13.38 6.16 -3.59
C LEU A 22 14.63 5.54 -2.95
N SER A 23 14.42 4.73 -1.92
CA SER A 23 15.44 4.02 -1.16
C SER A 23 15.18 2.52 -1.19
N ASP A 24 13.99 2.11 -0.73
CA ASP A 24 13.59 0.70 -0.62
C ASP A 24 12.12 0.52 -1.07
N PRO A 25 11.83 0.51 -2.39
CA PRO A 25 10.47 0.31 -2.91
C PRO A 25 9.95 -1.10 -2.59
N GLN A 26 8.79 -1.19 -1.95
CA GLN A 26 8.21 -2.46 -1.47
C GLN A 26 6.99 -2.91 -2.26
N ASP A 27 6.15 -1.97 -2.69
CA ASP A 27 4.87 -2.30 -3.32
C ASP A 27 4.46 -1.24 -4.35
N ILE A 28 3.64 -1.64 -5.32
CA ILE A 28 3.09 -0.76 -6.36
C ILE A 28 1.61 -1.04 -6.57
N CYS A 29 0.82 0.00 -6.82
CA CYS A 29 -0.59 -0.14 -7.12
C CYS A 29 -1.00 0.76 -8.28
N LEU A 30 -1.73 0.20 -9.24
CA LEU A 30 -2.32 0.99 -10.33
C LEU A 30 -3.56 1.72 -9.79
N LEU A 31 -3.62 3.01 -10.07
CA LEU A 31 -4.75 3.88 -9.74
C LEU A 31 -5.49 4.28 -11.03
N PRO A 32 -6.73 4.78 -10.92
CA PRO A 32 -7.43 5.37 -12.05
C PRO A 32 -6.64 6.48 -12.74
N ASP A 33 -6.99 6.74 -14.00
CA ASP A 33 -6.34 7.72 -14.87
C ASP A 33 -4.87 7.40 -15.18
N ASN A 34 -4.49 6.12 -15.08
CA ASN A 34 -3.13 5.62 -15.28
C ASN A 34 -2.11 6.29 -14.35
N ARG A 35 -2.51 6.53 -13.11
CA ARG A 35 -1.58 6.92 -12.04
C ARG A 35 -1.04 5.66 -11.37
N VAL A 36 0.14 5.75 -10.78
CA VAL A 36 0.75 4.64 -10.05
C VAL A 36 1.11 5.10 -8.66
N ALA A 37 0.69 4.34 -7.65
CA ALA A 37 1.16 4.47 -6.29
C ALA A 37 2.37 3.57 -6.08
N ILE A 38 3.37 4.07 -5.38
CA ILE A 38 4.61 3.36 -5.03
C ILE A 38 4.80 3.52 -3.54
N ALA A 39 4.92 2.40 -2.82
CA ALA A 39 5.30 2.39 -1.41
C ALA A 39 6.80 2.16 -1.30
N ASP A 40 7.46 3.02 -0.55
CA ASP A 40 8.87 2.95 -0.21
C ASP A 40 9.01 2.89 1.31
N GLN A 41 9.82 1.96 1.81
CA GLN A 41 9.95 1.73 3.24
C GLN A 41 10.51 2.95 3.96
N ASP A 42 11.51 3.62 3.39
CA ASP A 42 12.24 4.68 4.09
C ASP A 42 11.68 6.07 3.77
N CYS A 43 10.90 6.18 2.69
CA CYS A 43 10.47 7.47 2.15
C CYS A 43 8.95 7.65 2.02
N GLY A 44 8.15 6.61 2.31
CA GLY A 44 6.69 6.68 2.35
C GLY A 44 6.03 6.37 1.01
N VAL A 45 4.89 6.99 0.72
CA VAL A 45 4.10 6.69 -0.49
C VAL A 45 4.19 7.81 -1.51
N PHE A 46 4.46 7.45 -2.76
CA PHE A 46 4.52 8.36 -3.91
C PHE A 46 3.43 8.04 -4.91
N ILE A 47 2.78 9.07 -5.44
CA ILE A 47 1.83 8.95 -6.55
C ILE A 47 2.46 9.60 -7.78
N VAL A 48 2.58 8.85 -8.86
CA VAL A 48 3.11 9.33 -10.14
C VAL A 48 2.08 9.21 -11.26
N ASP A 49 2.22 10.03 -12.29
CA ASP A 49 1.48 9.83 -13.54
C ASP A 49 2.11 8.71 -14.39
N LYS A 50 1.45 8.35 -15.50
CA LYS A 50 1.94 7.33 -16.45
C LYS A 50 3.27 7.69 -17.13
N SER A 51 3.67 8.96 -17.11
CA SER A 51 4.96 9.42 -17.64
C SER A 51 6.06 9.34 -16.58
N GLY A 52 5.71 8.94 -15.35
CA GLY A 52 6.60 8.85 -14.21
C GLY A 52 6.89 10.19 -13.53
N HIS A 53 6.06 11.22 -13.72
CA HIS A 53 6.18 12.48 -12.97
C HIS A 53 5.51 12.37 -11.60
N LEU A 54 6.13 12.93 -10.57
CA LEU A 54 5.55 13.02 -9.24
C LEU A 54 4.31 13.92 -9.22
N LEU A 55 3.20 13.39 -8.70
CA LEU A 55 1.97 14.12 -8.44
C LEU A 55 1.83 14.48 -6.95
N LYS A 56 2.10 13.53 -6.05
CA LYS A 56 1.95 13.70 -4.60
C LYS A 56 2.91 12.77 -3.84
N SER A 57 3.39 13.19 -2.67
CA SER A 57 4.10 12.33 -1.72
C SER A 57 3.43 12.37 -0.35
N PHE A 58 3.56 11.26 0.37
CA PHE A 58 3.05 11.05 1.72
C PHE A 58 4.19 10.52 2.59
N ASP A 59 5.14 11.39 2.89
CA ASP A 59 6.36 11.10 3.65
C ASP A 59 6.01 10.67 5.10
N GLN A 60 4.83 11.03 5.59
CA GLN A 60 4.29 10.54 6.87
C GLN A 60 3.86 9.06 6.84
N LEU A 61 3.95 8.37 5.69
CA LEU A 61 3.62 6.96 5.53
C LEU A 61 4.85 6.04 5.44
N VAL A 62 6.02 6.53 5.88
CA VAL A 62 7.28 5.76 6.04
C VAL A 62 7.09 4.53 6.92
N GLY A 63 7.78 3.44 6.62
CA GLY A 63 7.68 2.14 7.26
C GLY A 63 7.31 1.06 6.25
N SER A 64 7.32 -0.21 6.68
CA SER A 64 6.92 -1.30 5.79
C SER A 64 5.46 -1.13 5.40
N ALA A 65 5.18 -1.04 4.11
CA ALA A 65 3.86 -0.71 3.61
C ALA A 65 3.44 -1.56 2.41
N SER A 66 2.13 -1.86 2.33
CA SER A 66 1.50 -2.50 1.18
C SER A 66 0.27 -1.69 0.74
N LEU A 67 0.01 -1.71 -0.55
CA LEU A 67 -0.93 -0.82 -1.23
C LEU A 67 -2.06 -1.61 -1.91
N CYS A 68 -3.29 -1.13 -1.77
CA CYS A 68 -4.40 -1.65 -2.56
C CYS A 68 -5.42 -0.56 -2.89
N TYR A 69 -5.77 -0.46 -4.17
CA TYR A 69 -6.84 0.41 -4.61
C TYR A 69 -8.19 -0.32 -4.63
N SER A 70 -9.20 0.29 -4.02
CA SER A 70 -10.58 -0.19 -4.02
C SER A 70 -11.40 0.65 -5.00
N GLU A 71 -11.84 0.03 -6.10
CA GLU A 71 -12.72 0.69 -7.08
C GLU A 71 -14.08 1.04 -6.49
N VAL A 72 -14.59 0.19 -5.58
CA VAL A 72 -15.88 0.40 -4.91
C VAL A 72 -15.87 1.66 -4.04
N LEU A 73 -14.77 1.86 -3.31
CA LEU A 73 -14.62 3.02 -2.43
C LEU A 73 -14.04 4.24 -3.16
N ASN A 74 -13.45 4.01 -4.33
CA ASN A 74 -12.63 4.99 -5.06
C ASN A 74 -11.49 5.54 -4.19
N ARG A 75 -10.79 4.65 -3.48
CA ARG A 75 -9.76 5.01 -2.50
C ARG A 75 -8.59 4.04 -2.54
N LEU A 76 -7.40 4.56 -2.26
CA LEU A 76 -6.19 3.77 -2.05
C LEU A 76 -6.04 3.48 -0.55
N ALA A 77 -6.07 2.20 -0.18
CA ALA A 77 -5.68 1.76 1.16
C ALA A 77 -4.18 1.53 1.22
N VAL A 78 -3.58 2.00 2.31
CA VAL A 78 -2.18 1.81 2.67
C VAL A 78 -2.15 1.12 4.02
N VAL A 79 -1.71 -0.12 4.06
CA VAL A 79 -1.40 -0.79 5.33
C VAL A 79 0.07 -0.60 5.59
N ARG A 80 0.44 -0.09 6.76
CA ARG A 80 1.84 0.08 7.14
C ARG A 80 2.14 -0.31 8.58
N SER A 81 3.39 -0.67 8.84
CA SER A 81 3.92 -0.73 10.20
C SER A 81 3.90 0.67 10.83
N ASN A 82 3.48 0.73 12.09
CA ASN A 82 3.34 1.95 12.84
C ASN A 82 4.43 2.01 13.89
N GLU A 83 5.43 2.87 13.66
CA GLU A 83 6.52 3.10 14.60
C GLU A 83 6.19 4.21 15.63
N ASP A 84 5.14 5.01 15.35
CA ASP A 84 4.75 6.20 16.14
C ASP A 84 3.68 5.91 17.20
N VAL A 85 3.03 4.75 17.16
CA VAL A 85 1.98 4.36 18.11
C VAL A 85 2.55 3.36 19.09
N ASP A 86 2.29 3.56 20.39
CA ASP A 86 2.61 2.61 21.46
C ASP A 86 2.40 1.18 20.95
N ALA A 87 3.52 0.50 20.68
CA ALA A 87 3.56 -0.79 20.00
C ALA A 87 2.83 -1.90 20.78
N GLU A 88 2.37 -1.58 21.99
CA GLU A 88 1.56 -2.40 22.87
C GLU A 88 0.15 -2.63 22.31
N ASP A 89 -0.52 -1.62 21.73
CA ASP A 89 -1.93 -1.72 21.32
C ASP A 89 -2.12 -2.17 19.87
N SER A 90 -1.26 -1.70 18.95
CA SER A 90 -1.41 -1.95 17.51
C SER A 90 -0.18 -1.54 16.74
N ARG A 91 0.50 -2.51 16.12
CA ARG A 91 1.71 -2.26 15.33
C ARG A 91 1.47 -1.96 13.86
N TYR A 92 0.25 -2.15 13.36
CA TYR A 92 -0.08 -1.80 11.99
C TYR A 92 -1.23 -0.81 11.96
N GLN A 93 -1.21 0.06 10.97
CA GLN A 93 -2.30 0.98 10.70
C GLN A 93 -2.74 0.86 9.25
N ILE A 94 -4.04 0.99 9.04
CA ILE A 94 -4.61 1.22 7.72
C ILE A 94 -4.87 2.72 7.59
N CYS A 95 -4.30 3.31 6.55
CA CYS A 95 -4.55 4.68 6.13
C CYS A 95 -5.23 4.66 4.77
N VAL A 96 -6.00 5.69 4.46
CA VAL A 96 -6.73 5.78 3.20
C VAL A 96 -6.41 7.09 2.50
N ILE A 97 -6.09 7.02 1.21
CA ILE A 97 -5.87 8.19 0.35
C ILE A 97 -7.05 8.29 -0.61
N GLY A 98 -7.71 9.45 -0.59
CA GLY A 98 -8.84 9.78 -1.46
C GLY A 98 -8.44 9.89 -2.93
N SER A 99 -9.42 9.85 -3.82
CA SER A 99 -9.19 10.04 -5.26
C SER A 99 -8.59 11.40 -5.61
N ASP A 100 -8.83 12.40 -4.75
CA ASP A 100 -8.29 13.76 -4.78
C ASP A 100 -6.83 13.85 -4.28
N LEU A 101 -6.22 12.73 -3.91
CA LEU A 101 -4.85 12.63 -3.38
C LEU A 101 -4.67 13.31 -2.02
N GLU A 102 -5.73 13.35 -1.21
CA GLU A 102 -5.63 13.74 0.18
C GLU A 102 -5.63 12.53 1.10
N LEU A 103 -4.79 12.58 2.14
CA LEU A 103 -4.73 11.55 3.17
C LEU A 103 -5.92 11.75 4.11
N GLU A 104 -6.78 10.75 4.21
CA GLU A 104 -7.87 10.75 5.15
C GLU A 104 -7.32 10.54 6.57
N THR A 105 -7.86 11.27 7.53
CA THR A 105 -7.37 11.28 8.92
C THR A 105 -7.70 10.00 9.68
N GLU A 106 -8.60 9.17 9.15
CA GLU A 106 -8.96 7.91 9.77
C GLU A 106 -7.79 6.93 9.69
N ARG A 107 -7.30 6.53 10.86
CA ARG A 107 -6.25 5.52 11.01
C ARG A 107 -6.81 4.36 11.80
N ILE A 108 -6.84 3.20 11.18
CA ILE A 108 -7.41 2.01 11.81
C ILE A 108 -6.30 1.12 12.29
N LYS A 109 -6.32 0.88 13.60
CA LYS A 109 -5.37 0.02 14.29
C LYS A 109 -5.70 -1.45 14.01
N ILE A 110 -4.70 -2.21 13.57
CA ILE A 110 -4.81 -3.68 13.48
C ILE A 110 -4.28 -4.25 14.81
N PRO A 111 -5.13 -4.94 15.60
CA PRO A 111 -4.74 -5.38 16.93
C PRO A 111 -3.62 -6.41 16.88
N ASN A 112 -2.77 -6.42 17.91
CA ASN A 112 -1.70 -7.40 18.05
C ASN A 112 -2.27 -8.80 18.37
N ILE A 113 -1.69 -9.86 17.79
CA ILE A 113 -1.98 -11.25 18.16
C ILE A 113 -0.73 -11.84 18.83
N PRO A 114 -0.81 -12.38 20.06
CA PRO A 114 0.37 -12.81 20.83
C PRO A 114 1.29 -13.80 20.12
N ASP A 115 0.73 -14.71 19.32
CA ASP A 115 1.49 -15.77 18.65
C ASP A 115 2.02 -15.36 17.27
N VAL A 116 1.62 -14.20 16.76
CA VAL A 116 2.12 -13.67 15.49
C VAL A 116 3.36 -12.87 15.79
N LYS A 117 4.51 -13.50 15.55
CA LYS A 117 5.79 -12.79 15.60
C LYS A 117 5.76 -11.60 14.64
N GLU A 118 6.38 -10.55 15.12
CA GLU A 118 6.54 -9.28 14.42
C GLU A 118 7.17 -9.54 13.05
N GLY A 119 6.53 -9.00 12.02
CA GLY A 119 6.99 -9.16 10.64
C GLY A 119 6.57 -7.97 9.81
N TYR A 120 6.92 -8.00 8.53
CA TYR A 120 6.52 -6.97 7.58
C TYR A 120 5.01 -7.07 7.33
N THR A 121 4.36 -5.94 7.02
CA THR A 121 3.07 -6.01 6.33
C THR A 121 3.32 -6.69 4.99
N ARG A 122 2.61 -7.79 4.73
CA ARG A 122 2.91 -8.60 3.54
C ARG A 122 2.06 -8.20 2.37
N TRP A 123 0.74 -8.23 2.54
CA TRP A 123 -0.20 -7.94 1.45
C TRP A 123 -1.51 -7.35 1.95
N ILE A 124 -2.09 -6.47 1.15
CA ILE A 124 -3.48 -6.02 1.24
C ILE A 124 -4.19 -6.27 -0.09
N ILE A 125 -5.45 -6.69 -0.05
CA ILE A 125 -6.34 -6.77 -1.21
C ILE A 125 -7.71 -6.19 -0.87
N ALA A 126 -8.39 -5.63 -1.87
CA ALA A 126 -9.76 -5.13 -1.76
C ALA A 126 -10.72 -6.17 -2.33
N GLU A 127 -11.81 -6.43 -1.60
CA GLU A 127 -12.90 -7.27 -2.07
C GLU A 127 -13.72 -6.50 -3.12
N PRO A 128 -13.85 -7.02 -4.36
CA PRO A 128 -14.43 -6.27 -5.48
C PRO A 128 -15.89 -5.86 -5.30
N GLU A 129 -16.66 -6.56 -4.47
CA GLU A 129 -18.11 -6.33 -4.30
C GLU A 129 -18.43 -5.40 -3.14
N SER A 130 -17.64 -5.46 -2.06
CA SER A 130 -17.93 -4.76 -0.82
C SER A 130 -17.01 -3.58 -0.56
N GLY A 131 -15.82 -3.58 -1.16
CA GLY A 131 -14.73 -2.67 -0.83
C GLY A 131 -14.03 -3.00 0.49
N ASN A 132 -14.37 -4.11 1.16
CA ASN A 132 -13.66 -4.57 2.35
C ASN A 132 -12.21 -4.88 2.03
N PHE A 133 -11.32 -4.75 3.01
CA PHE A 133 -9.91 -5.06 2.83
C PHE A 133 -9.53 -6.33 3.55
N LEU A 134 -8.80 -7.22 2.87
CA LEU A 134 -8.11 -8.34 3.48
C LEU A 134 -6.65 -7.98 3.62
N VAL A 135 -6.12 -8.09 4.84
CA VAL A 135 -4.75 -7.71 5.16
C VAL A 135 -4.06 -8.90 5.78
N THR A 136 -2.87 -9.25 5.30
CA THR A 136 -2.05 -10.30 5.94
C THR A 136 -0.77 -9.74 6.56
N THR A 137 -0.56 -10.14 7.81
CA THR A 137 0.60 -9.76 8.63
C THR A 137 1.24 -11.01 9.24
N GLY A 138 2.54 -10.89 9.58
CA GLY A 138 3.29 -11.96 10.24
C GLY A 138 4.65 -12.25 9.57
N ASP A 139 5.24 -13.36 9.95
CA ASP A 139 6.58 -13.77 9.54
C ASP A 139 6.59 -15.14 8.83
N SER A 140 7.78 -15.73 8.66
CA SER A 140 7.93 -17.06 8.03
C SER A 140 7.40 -18.22 8.87
N SER A 141 7.03 -17.98 10.13
CA SER A 141 6.58 -19.00 11.08
C SER A 141 5.10 -18.91 11.41
N THR A 142 4.49 -17.72 11.38
CA THR A 142 3.06 -17.53 11.61
C THR A 142 2.55 -16.32 10.84
N ALA A 143 1.41 -16.48 10.17
CA ALA A 143 0.72 -15.42 9.45
C ALA A 143 -0.77 -15.40 9.81
N VAL A 144 -1.36 -14.22 9.80
CA VAL A 144 -2.79 -14.00 10.03
C VAL A 144 -3.38 -13.17 8.91
N ILE A 145 -4.69 -13.36 8.69
CA ILE A 145 -5.47 -12.57 7.73
C ILE A 145 -6.56 -11.84 8.50
N TRP A 146 -6.57 -10.52 8.37
CA TRP A 146 -7.55 -9.62 8.91
C TRP A 146 -8.53 -9.24 7.81
N MET A 147 -9.81 -9.20 8.14
CA MET A 147 -10.81 -8.59 7.26
C MET A 147 -11.27 -7.29 7.91
N TRP A 148 -10.94 -6.17 7.26
CA TRP A 148 -11.47 -4.88 7.64
C TRP A 148 -12.76 -4.61 6.88
N ASN A 149 -13.88 -4.57 7.63
CA ASN A 149 -15.19 -4.22 7.11
C ASN A 149 -15.38 -2.70 7.17
N VAL A 150 -15.35 -2.07 6.00
CA VAL A 150 -15.39 -0.61 5.88
C VAL A 150 -16.76 -0.04 6.26
N LYS A 151 -17.84 -0.84 6.18
CA LYS A 151 -19.21 -0.40 6.50
C LYS A 151 -19.50 -0.33 8.00
N THR A 152 -18.73 -1.04 8.82
CA THR A 152 -18.93 -1.10 10.28
C THR A 152 -18.08 -0.10 11.07
N CYS A 153 -17.28 0.71 10.38
CA CYS A 153 -16.38 1.70 10.99
C CYS A 153 -16.95 3.14 10.95
N VAL A 154 -18.25 3.31 10.64
CA VAL A 154 -18.96 4.59 10.68
C VAL A 154 -19.80 4.71 11.95
#